data_AF-A0A8T3U0G1-F1
#
_entry.id   AF-A0A8T3U0G1-F1
#
_cell.length_a   1.000
_cell.length_b   1.000
_cell.length_c   1.000
_cell.angle_alpha   90.00
_cell.angle_beta   90.00
_cell.angle_gamma   90.00
#
_symmetry.space_group_name_H-M   'P 1'
#
loop_
_entity.id
_entity.type
_entity.pdbx_description
1 polymer ?
#
loop_
_entity_poly.entity_id
_entity_poly.type
_entity_poly.pdbx_seq_one_letter_code
_entity_poly.pdbx_strand_id
1 'polypeptide(L)' 'MASRFKAECLALLDQVEQMRISIVVTKHGRPIARVVPLEAGYDSATLGSVHLVAEPDEAYYSTGEAWDADADAD' A
#
# COMPACT_ATOMS: atom_id res chain seq x y z
N MET A 1 30.17 -22.08 -1.74
CA MET A 1 30.14 -20.77 -2.44
C MET A 1 28.71 -20.40 -2.82
N ALA A 2 27.85 -20.15 -1.83
CA ALA A 2 26.49 -19.63 -2.04
C ALA A 2 26.25 -18.30 -1.31
N SER A 3 27.16 -17.92 -0.40
CA SER A 3 27.06 -16.71 0.42
C SER A 3 27.37 -15.43 -0.36
N ARG A 4 28.38 -15.45 -1.26
CA ARG A 4 28.83 -14.25 -1.98
C ARG A 4 27.74 -13.69 -2.91
N PHE A 5 27.16 -14.54 -3.74
CA PHE A 5 26.10 -14.12 -4.66
C PHE A 5 24.89 -13.57 -3.90
N LYS A 6 24.48 -14.22 -2.80
CA LYS A 6 23.40 -13.73 -1.93
C LYS A 6 23.74 -12.37 -1.32
N ALA A 7 24.97 -12.19 -0.83
CA ALA A 7 25.42 -10.93 -0.24
C ALA A 7 25.43 -9.79 -1.26
N GLU A 8 25.94 -10.03 -2.47
CA GLU A 8 25.93 -9.05 -3.56
C GLU A 8 24.50 -8.70 -4.00
N CYS A 9 23.60 -9.68 -4.09
CA CYS A 9 22.19 -9.42 -4.42
C CYS A 9 21.50 -8.57 -3.35
N LEU A 10 21.71 -8.87 -2.07
CA LEU A 10 21.13 -8.08 -0.97
C LEU A 10 21.65 -6.64 -0.98
N ALA A 11 22.95 -6.44 -1.20
CA ALA A 11 23.53 -5.10 -1.30
C ALA A 11 22.95 -4.28 -2.47
N LEU A 12 22.53 -4.92 -3.57
CA LEU A 12 21.83 -4.24 -4.66
C LEU A 12 20.40 -3.82 -4.28
N LEU A 13 19.70 -4.62 -3.48
CA LEU A 13 18.38 -4.24 -2.95
C LEU A 13 18.50 -3.03 -2.01
N ASP A 14 19.49 -3.04 -1.13
CA ASP A 14 19.76 -1.92 -0.21
C ASP A 14 20.05 -0.63 -0.99
N GLN A 15 20.82 -0.70 -2.08
CA GLN A 15 21.10 0.46 -2.94
C GLN A 15 19.83 0.99 -3.63
N VAL A 16 18.97 0.10 -4.14
CA VAL A 16 17.68 0.47 -4.73
C VAL A 16 16.82 1.22 -3.72
N GLU A 17 16.75 0.72 -2.49
CA GLU A 17 16.00 1.37 -1.40
C GLU A 17 16.58 2.74 -1.05
N GLN A 18 17.87 2.81 -0.74
CA GLN A 18 18.53 4.03 -0.25
C GLN A 18 18.56 5.14 -1.29
N MET A 19 18.89 4.79 -2.54
CA MET A 19 19.07 5.77 -3.62
C MET A 19 17.78 6.03 -4.40
N ARG A 20 16.71 5.27 -4.13
CA ARG A 20 15.42 5.37 -4.83
C ARG A 20 15.55 5.20 -6.35
N ILE A 21 16.42 4.27 -6.77
CA ILE A 21 16.68 3.98 -8.20
C ILE A 21 16.08 2.64 -8.61
N SER A 22 15.68 2.51 -9.87
CA SER A 22 15.24 1.22 -10.42
C SER A 22 16.39 0.52 -11.16
N ILE A 23 16.51 -0.80 -10.99
CA ILE A 23 17.47 -1.64 -11.73
C ILE A 23 16.73 -2.70 -12.55
N VAL A 24 17.24 -2.99 -13.75
CA VAL A 24 16.72 -4.07 -14.61
C VAL A 24 17.69 -5.25 -14.57
N VAL A 25 17.19 -6.41 -14.13
CA VAL A 25 17.95 -7.65 -14.13
C VAL A 25 17.81 -8.31 -15.49
N THR A 26 18.93 -8.57 -16.14
CA THR A 26 18.98 -9.26 -17.44
C THR A 26 19.62 -10.63 -17.29
N LYS A 27 19.21 -11.56 -18.15
CA LYS A 27 19.84 -12.88 -18.32
C LYS A 27 20.06 -13.11 -19.81
N HIS A 28 21.31 -13.31 -20.22
CA HIS A 28 21.71 -13.41 -21.62
C HIS A 28 21.23 -12.22 -22.48
N GLY A 29 21.36 -11.00 -21.96
CA GLY A 29 20.94 -9.77 -22.65
C GLY A 29 19.42 -9.56 -22.69
N ARG A 30 18.62 -10.51 -22.21
CA ARG A 30 17.15 -10.38 -22.12
C ARG A 30 16.74 -9.88 -20.73
N PRO A 31 15.93 -8.83 -20.61
CA PRO A 31 15.37 -8.41 -19.32
C PRO A 31 14.43 -9.47 -18.76
N ILE A 32 14.61 -9.83 -17.49
CA ILE A 32 13.83 -10.88 -16.81
C ILE A 32 13.11 -10.38 -15.54
N ALA A 33 13.63 -9.32 -14.91
CA ALA A 33 13.01 -8.71 -13.75
C ALA A 33 13.42 -7.23 -13.66
N ARG A 34 12.65 -6.45 -12.90
CA ARG A 34 12.98 -5.08 -12.55
C ARG A 34 12.76 -4.93 -11.06
N VAL A 35 13.77 -4.42 -10.36
CA VAL A 35 13.66 -4.06 -8.95
C VAL A 35 13.44 -2.56 -8.90
N VAL A 36 12.36 -2.16 -8.23
CA VAL A 36 11.99 -0.76 -8.02
C VAL A 36 11.92 -0.51 -6.53
N PRO A 37 12.23 0.70 -6.07
CA PRO A 37 12.10 1.03 -4.66
C PRO A 37 10.62 1.04 -4.29
N LEU A 38 10.27 0.44 -3.15
CA LEU A 38 8.89 0.49 -2.64
C LEU A 38 8.56 1.90 -2.19
N GLU A 39 7.38 2.41 -2.47
CA GLU A 39 6.95 3.70 -1.92
C GLU A 39 6.84 3.61 -0.39
N ALA A 40 7.52 4.51 0.32
CA ALA A 40 7.41 4.61 1.77
C ALA A 40 6.07 5.28 2.07
N GLY A 41 5.04 4.46 2.26
CA GLY A 41 3.67 4.97 2.38
C GLY A 41 2.61 3.88 2.41
N TYR A 42 2.80 2.82 3.22
CA TYR A 42 1.68 1.97 3.65
C TYR A 42 1.19 2.33 5.05
N ASP A 43 1.60 3.48 5.56
CA ASP A 43 0.99 4.14 6.71
C ASP A 43 0.06 5.28 6.25
N SER A 44 -0.51 5.16 5.04
CA SER A 44 -1.72 5.92 4.76
C SER A 44 -2.79 5.27 5.61
N ALA A 45 -2.97 5.76 6.84
CA ALA A 45 -4.23 5.63 7.55
C ALA A 45 -5.32 5.96 6.52
N THR A 46 -6.01 4.92 6.02
CA THR A 46 -7.11 5.10 5.07
C THR A 46 -8.26 5.85 5.75
N LEU A 47 -8.23 5.90 7.08
CA LEU A 47 -8.97 6.82 7.93
C LEU A 47 -8.71 8.28 7.49
N GLY A 48 -9.72 8.90 6.88
CA GLY A 48 -9.63 10.28 6.38
C GLY A 48 -9.23 10.42 4.91
N SER A 49 -9.02 9.31 4.18
CA SER A 49 -8.79 9.34 2.71
C SER A 49 -10.07 9.64 1.91
N VAL A 50 -11.24 9.55 2.56
CA VAL A 50 -12.54 9.88 1.97
C VAL A 50 -12.86 11.35 2.25
N HIS A 51 -12.99 12.13 1.19
CA HIS A 51 -13.53 13.49 1.26
C HIS A 51 -15.03 13.45 0.93
N LEU A 52 -15.89 13.67 1.93
CA LEU A 52 -17.33 13.83 1.69
C LEU A 52 -17.55 15.16 0.95
N VAL A 53 -18.13 15.10 -0.24
CA VAL A 53 -18.50 16.30 -1.05
C VAL A 53 -19.89 16.81 -0.67
N ALA A 54 -20.56 16.14 0.28
CA ALA A 54 -21.87 16.53 0.77
C ALA A 54 -21.77 17.57 1.90
N GLU A 55 -22.77 18.44 1.98
CA GLU A 55 -22.96 19.31 3.15
C GLU A 55 -23.22 18.45 4.40
N PRO A 56 -22.85 18.91 5.61
CA PRO A 56 -23.12 18.17 6.82
C PRO A 56 -24.63 18.22 7.13
N ASP A 57 -25.37 17.23 6.63
CA ASP A 57 -26.80 17.05 6.89
C ASP A 57 -27.04 15.71 7.59
N GLU A 58 -27.70 15.78 8.74
CA GLU A 58 -28.08 14.62 9.56
C GLU A 58 -29.00 13.66 8.78
N ALA A 59 -29.77 14.19 7.82
CA ALA A 59 -30.64 13.39 6.97
C ALA A 59 -29.88 12.35 6.14
N TYR A 60 -28.60 12.59 5.80
CA TYR A 60 -27.79 11.59 5.08
C TYR A 60 -27.49 10.33 5.89
N TYR A 61 -27.55 10.43 7.22
CA TYR A 61 -27.29 9.32 8.11
C TYR A 61 -28.58 8.62 8.59
N SER A 62 -29.75 9.11 8.16
CA SER A 62 -31.04 8.50 8.48
C SER A 62 -31.63 7.81 7.26
N THR A 63 -32.02 6.54 7.41
CA THR A 63 -32.78 5.80 6.39
C THR A 63 -34.30 5.91 6.59
N GLY A 64 -34.75 6.53 7.68
CA GLY A 64 -36.16 6.55 8.10
C GLY A 64 -36.69 5.20 8.61
N GLU A 65 -35.84 4.18 8.68
CA GLU A 65 -36.18 2.83 9.15
C GLU A 65 -35.55 2.59 10.53
N ALA A 66 -36.30 1.95 11.42
CA ALA A 66 -35.76 1.49 12.70
C ALA A 66 -34.82 0.31 12.46
N TRP A 67 -33.66 0.30 13.12
CA TRP A 67 -32.71 -0.79 13.00
C TRP A 67 -33.14 -1.95 13.90
N ASP A 68 -33.18 -3.18 13.38
CA ASP A 68 -33.63 -4.36 14.14
C ASP A 68 -32.84 -4.61 15.43
N ALA A 69 -31.58 -4.15 15.51
CA ALA A 69 -30.76 -4.28 16.72
C ALA A 69 -31.21 -3.38 17.88
N ASP A 70 -31.96 -2.32 17.60
CA ASP A 70 -32.54 -1.43 18.63
C ASP A 70 -33.89 -1.98 19.15
N ALA A 71 -34.46 -3.00 18.50
CA ALA A 71 -35.76 -3.56 18.84
C ALA A 71 -35.76 -4.45 20.10
N ASP A 72 -34.59 -4.90 20.55
CA ASP A 72 -34.42 -5.77 21.74
C ASP A 72 -34.04 -4.98 23.01
N ALA A 73 -34.05 -3.64 22.96
CA ALA A 73 -33.76 -2.78 24.11
C ALA A 73 -35.04 -2.40 24.89
N ASP A 74 -35.75 -3.39 25.43
CA ASP A 74 -36.81 -3.19 26.45
C ASP A 74 -36.82 -4.33 27.48
#